data_AF-A0A554MHX5-F1
#
_entry.id   AF-A0A554MHX5-F1
#
_cell.length_a   1.000
_cell.length_b   1.000
_cell.length_c   1.000
_cell.angle_alpha   90.00
_cell.angle_beta   90.00
_cell.angle_gamma   90.00
#
_symmetry.space_group_name_H-M   'P 1'
#
loop_
_entity.id
_entity.type
_entity.pdbx_description
1 polymer ?
#
loop_
_entity_poly.entity_id
_entity_poly.type
_entity_poly.pdbx_seq_one_letter_code
_entity_poly.pdbx_strand_id
1 'polypeptide(L)'
;MKTIFITSFHPHISRNILLTSTFEILKKEPDMRLVLIVPDYKVEYFKEQFGEVNVFVEGVRPSGANKTKRGILLKRLGMYLCPTDTVYLRRQFKYYCDHKIGSFAFAWIAGLIGHSRMIRRYIRLVDYYVAPKRFFYPLLDKYQPDLIFSTDPQNDNDVSMMQDARRRHIPIIAMVRSWDNATQRVFRVFPDRMLAGSNAIAQ
;
A
#
# COMPACT_ATOMS: atom_id res chain seq x y z
N MET A 1 -22.50 -13.53 5.74
CA MET A 1 -21.89 -12.26 6.16
C MET A 1 -20.53 -12.09 5.50
N LYS A 2 -20.36 -11.10 4.62
CA LYS A 2 -19.11 -10.83 3.90
C LYS A 2 -18.22 -9.87 4.71
N THR A 3 -16.92 -10.11 4.76
CA THR A 3 -15.97 -9.31 5.53
C THR A 3 -15.02 -8.56 4.61
N ILE A 4 -14.96 -7.23 4.76
CA ILE A 4 -14.03 -6.37 4.02
C ILE A 4 -13.01 -5.77 4.98
N PHE A 5 -11.74 -5.91 4.64
CA PHE A 5 -10.65 -5.19 5.28
C PHE A 5 -10.43 -3.86 4.59
N ILE A 6 -10.43 -2.76 5.33
CA ILE A 6 -10.13 -1.43 4.82
C ILE A 6 -8.88 -0.93 5.54
N THR A 7 -7.79 -0.70 4.81
CA THR A 7 -6.56 -0.17 5.42
C THR A 7 -6.67 1.34 5.60
N SER A 8 -6.10 1.88 6.68
CA SER A 8 -6.00 3.32 6.90
C SER A 8 -4.71 3.66 7.66
N PHE A 9 -3.58 3.49 7.00
CA PHE A 9 -2.25 3.76 7.58
C PHE A 9 -1.77 5.21 7.40
N HIS A 10 -2.28 5.93 6.41
CA HIS A 10 -1.88 7.32 6.13
C HIS A 10 -2.92 8.33 6.66
N PRO A 11 -2.51 9.48 7.25
CA PRO A 11 -3.45 10.48 7.77
C PRO A 11 -4.49 11.01 6.77
N HIS A 12 -4.12 11.12 5.49
CA HIS A 12 -5.02 11.66 4.46
C HIS A 12 -6.09 10.66 3.97
N ILE A 13 -5.94 9.36 4.27
CA ILE A 13 -6.83 8.32 3.73
C ILE A 13 -8.24 8.42 4.31
N SER A 14 -8.37 8.78 5.59
CA SER A 14 -9.66 8.93 6.25
C SER A 14 -10.58 9.89 5.49
N ARG A 15 -10.03 10.93 4.85
CA ARG A 15 -10.78 11.90 4.06
C ARG A 15 -11.30 11.33 2.73
N ASN A 16 -10.59 10.37 2.14
CA ASN A 16 -10.91 9.89 0.79
C ASN A 16 -12.03 8.84 0.78
N ILE A 17 -12.22 8.11 1.88
CA ILE A 17 -13.21 7.01 1.96
C ILE A 17 -14.08 7.17 3.20
N LEU A 18 -13.48 7.21 4.39
CA LEU A 18 -14.22 7.10 5.66
C LEU A 18 -15.12 8.31 5.94
N LEU A 19 -14.73 9.51 5.48
CA LEU A 19 -15.51 10.75 5.60
C LEU A 19 -16.39 11.02 4.38
N THR A 20 -16.65 10.02 3.54
CA THR A 20 -17.46 10.16 2.32
C THR A 20 -18.74 9.32 2.40
N SER A 21 -19.71 9.62 1.54
CA SER A 21 -20.95 8.84 1.42
C SER A 21 -20.70 7.36 1.08
N THR A 22 -19.55 7.03 0.48
CA THR A 22 -19.15 5.64 0.20
C THR A 22 -19.14 4.80 1.47
N PHE A 23 -18.59 5.32 2.57
CA PHE A 23 -18.53 4.58 3.83
C PHE A 23 -19.92 4.42 4.44
N GLU A 24 -20.76 5.45 4.37
CA GLU A 24 -22.17 5.38 4.81
C GLU A 24 -22.98 4.33 4.04
N ILE A 25 -22.76 4.21 2.73
CA ILE A 25 -23.41 3.18 1.91
C ILE A 25 -22.95 1.79 2.36
N LEU A 26 -21.64 1.58 2.57
CA LEU A 26 -21.11 0.29 3.02
C LEU A 26 -21.61 -0.10 4.42
N LYS A 27 -21.81 0.87 5.32
CA LYS A 27 -22.34 0.62 6.67
C LYS A 27 -23.81 0.20 6.66
N LYS A 28 -24.61 0.66 5.69
CA LYS A 28 -26.04 0.34 5.61
C LYS A 28 -26.32 -1.09 5.16
N GLU A 29 -25.33 -1.78 4.61
CA GLU A 29 -25.46 -3.16 4.17
C GLU A 29 -25.43 -4.13 5.37
N PRO A 30 -26.54 -4.82 5.69
CA PRO A 30 -26.67 -5.61 6.92
C PRO A 30 -25.80 -6.88 6.89
N ASP A 31 -25.45 -7.38 5.70
CA ASP A 31 -24.65 -8.58 5.51
C ASP A 31 -23.14 -8.31 5.40
N MET A 32 -22.71 -7.07 5.67
CA MET A 32 -21.31 -6.66 5.56
C MET A 32 -20.68 -6.40 6.92
N ARG A 33 -19.49 -6.95 7.12
CA ARG A 33 -18.61 -6.67 8.25
C ARG A 33 -17.40 -5.87 7.75
N LEU A 34 -17.26 -4.65 8.24
CA LEU A 34 -16.15 -3.77 7.91
C LEU A 34 -15.10 -3.87 9.00
N VAL A 35 -13.84 -4.14 8.63
CA VAL A 35 -12.72 -4.17 9.56
C VAL A 35 -11.70 -3.11 9.14
N LEU A 36 -11.63 -2.02 9.89
CA LEU A 36 -10.69 -0.94 9.69
C LEU A 36 -9.35 -1.30 10.30
N ILE A 37 -8.31 -1.38 9.47
CA ILE A 37 -6.95 -1.66 9.91
C ILE A 37 -6.17 -0.36 10.03
N VAL A 38 -5.86 0.04 11.26
CA VAL A 38 -5.25 1.32 11.60
C VAL A 38 -3.97 1.14 12.41
N PRO A 39 -3.09 2.15 12.48
CA PRO A 39 -2.00 2.15 13.44
C PRO A 39 -2.50 1.99 14.88
N ASP A 40 -1.80 1.22 15.72
CA ASP A 40 -2.17 0.97 17.15
C ASP A 40 -2.55 2.25 17.89
N TYR A 41 -1.77 3.31 17.74
CA TYR A 41 -1.96 4.59 18.44
C TYR A 41 -3.19 5.41 17.96
N LYS A 42 -3.93 4.91 16.97
CA LYS A 42 -5.14 5.55 16.44
C LYS A 42 -6.40 4.71 16.68
N VAL A 43 -6.29 3.56 17.33
CA VAL A 43 -7.42 2.64 17.49
C VAL A 43 -8.56 3.30 18.24
N GLU A 44 -8.27 3.97 19.35
CA GLU A 44 -9.26 4.64 20.20
C GLU A 44 -10.00 5.73 19.42
N TYR A 45 -9.25 6.61 18.75
CA TYR A 45 -9.82 7.66 17.91
C TYR A 45 -10.74 7.10 16.81
N PHE A 46 -10.33 6.03 16.12
CA PHE A 46 -11.15 5.44 15.07
C PHE A 46 -12.38 4.71 15.61
N LYS A 47 -12.29 4.10 16.79
CA LYS A 47 -13.44 3.48 17.47
C LYS A 47 -14.48 4.53 17.85
N GLU A 48 -14.04 5.67 18.38
CA GLU A 48 -14.94 6.77 18.75
C GLU A 48 -15.62 7.42 17.54
N GLN A 49 -14.90 7.59 16.43
CA GLN A 49 -15.41 8.31 15.27
C GLN A 49 -16.17 7.44 14.27
N PHE A 50 -15.80 6.16 14.13
CA PHE A 50 -16.32 5.26 13.09
C PHE A 50 -16.85 3.94 13.62
N GLY A 51 -16.79 3.70 14.94
CA GLY A 51 -17.26 2.46 15.55
C GLY A 51 -18.78 2.35 15.49
N GLU A 52 -19.26 1.28 14.89
CA GLU A 52 -20.68 0.92 14.79
C GLU A 52 -20.84 -0.60 14.88
N VAL A 53 -22.08 -1.10 14.89
CA VAL A 53 -22.41 -2.53 15.08
C VAL A 53 -21.68 -3.44 14.06
N ASN A 54 -21.51 -2.98 12.82
CA ASN A 54 -20.85 -3.73 11.76
C ASN A 54 -19.43 -3.23 11.42
N VAL A 55 -18.89 -2.28 12.19
CA VAL A 55 -17.55 -1.70 11.98
C VAL A 55 -16.62 -2.05 13.15
N PHE A 56 -15.59 -2.83 12.84
CA PHE A 56 -14.55 -3.22 13.79
C PHE A 56 -13.27 -2.45 13.49
N VAL A 57 -12.57 -2.01 14.53
CA VAL A 57 -11.30 -1.29 14.39
C VAL A 57 -10.19 -2.12 15.02
N GLU A 58 -9.19 -2.46 14.20
CA GLU A 58 -8.04 -3.27 14.58
C GLU A 58 -6.74 -2.47 14.43
N GLY A 59 -5.95 -2.50 15.50
CA GLY A 59 -4.65 -1.86 15.58
C GLY A 59 -3.55 -2.75 15.03
N VAL A 60 -2.67 -2.16 14.22
CA VAL A 60 -1.42 -2.80 13.82
C VAL A 60 -0.24 -1.87 14.05
N ARG A 61 0.83 -2.41 14.65
CA ARG A 61 2.13 -1.74 14.77
C ARG A 61 2.66 -1.40 13.38
N PRO A 62 2.72 -0.11 12.98
CA PRO A 62 3.30 0.26 11.69
C PRO A 62 4.76 -0.21 11.67
N SER A 63 5.28 -0.57 10.50
CA SER A 63 6.71 -0.87 10.23
C SER A 63 7.26 -2.25 10.59
N GLY A 64 6.47 -3.19 11.13
CA GLY A 64 6.97 -4.53 11.46
C GLY A 64 7.54 -5.28 10.23
N ALA A 65 6.85 -5.24 9.10
CA ALA A 65 7.25 -5.94 7.87
C ALA A 65 8.36 -5.24 7.05
N ASN A 66 8.54 -3.93 7.17
CA ASN A 66 9.46 -3.17 6.28
C ASN A 66 10.76 -2.68 6.93
N LYS A 67 11.02 -3.03 8.20
CA LYS A 67 12.29 -2.75 8.89
C LYS A 67 13.41 -3.74 8.57
N THR A 68 13.11 -4.87 7.93
CA THR A 68 14.15 -5.82 7.49
C THR A 68 15.02 -5.20 6.40
N LYS A 69 16.34 -5.46 6.41
CA LYS A 69 17.29 -4.98 5.38
C LYS A 69 16.79 -5.26 3.94
N ARG A 70 16.18 -6.44 3.74
CA ARG A 70 15.57 -6.86 2.46
C ARG A 70 14.37 -5.99 2.07
N GLY A 71 13.46 -5.72 3.00
CA GLY A 71 12.30 -4.85 2.78
C GLY A 71 12.71 -3.42 2.43
N ILE A 72 13.73 -2.88 3.10
CA ILE A 72 14.29 -1.56 2.80
C ILE A 72 14.89 -1.52 1.39
N LEU A 73 15.64 -2.56 0.99
CA LEU A 73 16.22 -2.66 -0.35
C LEU A 73 15.12 -2.70 -1.44
N LEU A 74 14.12 -3.57 -1.27
CA LEU A 74 13.01 -3.72 -2.23
C LEU A 74 12.17 -2.45 -2.34
N LYS A 75 11.95 -1.75 -1.22
CA LYS A 75 11.33 -0.41 -1.20
C LYS A 75 12.14 0.61 -2.01
N ARG A 76 13.46 0.65 -1.83
CA ARG A 76 14.34 1.56 -2.58
C ARG A 76 14.35 1.23 -4.07
N LEU A 77 14.45 -0.06 -4.41
CA LEU A 77 14.34 -0.53 -5.79
C LEU A 77 13.02 -0.08 -6.43
N GLY A 78 11.89 -0.28 -5.75
CA GLY A 78 10.58 0.15 -6.26
C GLY A 78 10.48 1.66 -6.52
N MET A 79 11.20 2.48 -5.74
CA MET A 79 11.31 3.91 -6.01
C MET A 79 12.19 4.19 -7.24
N TYR A 80 13.40 3.65 -7.29
CA TYR A 80 14.38 3.99 -8.34
C TYR A 80 14.08 3.37 -9.70
N LEU A 81 13.31 2.29 -9.76
CA LEU A 81 12.84 1.69 -11.01
C LEU A 81 11.71 2.46 -11.68
N CYS A 82 11.17 3.49 -11.03
CA CYS A 82 10.10 4.32 -11.59
C CYS A 82 10.74 5.36 -12.53
N PRO A 83 10.52 5.25 -13.86
CA PRO A 83 11.19 6.10 -14.83
C PRO A 83 10.39 7.40 -15.04
N THR A 84 10.35 8.26 -14.03
CA THR A 84 9.64 9.54 -14.07
C THR A 84 10.56 10.70 -13.72
N ASP A 85 10.22 11.89 -14.23
CA ASP A 85 10.98 13.11 -13.94
C ASP A 85 10.97 13.44 -12.44
N THR A 86 9.88 13.13 -11.74
CA THR A 86 9.79 13.28 -10.29
C THR A 86 10.86 12.47 -9.57
N VAL A 87 11.08 11.21 -9.96
CA VAL A 87 12.11 10.36 -9.36
C VAL A 87 13.51 10.79 -9.78
N TYR A 88 13.68 11.25 -11.02
CA TYR A 88 14.93 11.83 -11.50
C TYR A 88 15.36 13.05 -10.66
N LEU A 89 14.47 14.03 -10.49
CA LEU A 89 14.70 15.23 -9.68
C LEU A 89 14.98 14.87 -8.23
N ARG A 90 14.20 13.94 -7.65
CA ARG A 90 14.42 13.46 -6.27
C ARG A 90 15.80 12.84 -6.08
N ARG A 91 16.29 12.10 -7.09
CA ARG A 91 17.63 11.51 -7.08
C ARG A 91 18.72 12.58 -7.12
N GLN A 92 18.57 13.59 -7.98
CA GLN A 92 19.51 14.72 -8.06
C GLN A 92 19.53 15.52 -6.74
N PHE A 93 18.36 15.87 -6.22
CA PHE A 93 18.25 16.58 -4.95
C PHE A 93 18.88 15.80 -3.79
N LYS A 94 18.64 14.49 -3.72
CA LYS A 94 19.29 13.64 -2.71
C LYS A 94 20.81 13.64 -2.83
N TYR A 95 21.34 13.58 -4.06
CA TYR A 95 22.78 13.65 -4.27
C TYR A 95 23.35 15.02 -3.89
N TYR A 96 22.62 16.10 -4.20
CA TYR A 96 22.99 17.45 -3.80
C TYR A 96 23.10 17.59 -2.28
N CYS A 97 22.21 16.95 -1.51
CA CYS A 97 22.28 17.00 -0.04
C CYS A 97 23.31 16.03 0.57
N ASP A 98 23.36 14.79 0.09
CA ASP A 98 24.14 13.72 0.73
C ASP A 98 25.58 13.61 0.18
N HIS A 99 25.84 14.10 -1.03
CA HIS A 99 27.06 13.91 -1.83
C HIS A 99 27.51 12.45 -2.02
N LYS A 100 26.60 11.49 -1.83
CA LYS A 100 26.89 10.04 -1.91
C LYS A 100 26.80 9.53 -3.35
N ILE A 101 27.94 9.55 -4.05
CA ILE A 101 28.06 9.11 -5.46
C ILE A 101 27.57 7.67 -5.65
N GLY A 102 27.93 6.73 -4.76
CA GLY A 102 27.52 5.32 -4.91
C GLY A 102 25.99 5.12 -4.86
N SER A 103 25.29 5.84 -3.99
CA SER A 103 23.82 5.80 -3.94
C SER A 103 23.20 6.44 -5.17
N PHE A 104 23.82 7.48 -5.71
CA PHE A 104 23.38 8.14 -6.94
C PHE A 104 23.55 7.23 -8.15
N ALA A 105 24.73 6.62 -8.31
CA ALA A 105 25.03 5.68 -9.38
C ALA A 105 24.08 4.48 -9.37
N PHE A 106 23.83 3.89 -8.19
CA PHE A 106 22.84 2.81 -8.04
C PHE A 106 21.44 3.24 -8.49
N ALA A 107 20.98 4.41 -8.04
CA ALA A 107 19.67 4.95 -8.42
C ALA A 107 19.62 5.36 -9.91
N TRP A 108 20.76 5.67 -10.52
CA TRP A 108 20.88 5.95 -11.94
C TRP A 108 20.73 4.68 -12.78
N ILE A 109 21.51 3.65 -12.47
CA ILE A 109 21.42 2.33 -13.11
C ILE A 109 20.01 1.74 -12.97
N ALA A 110 19.44 1.80 -11.76
CA ALA A 110 18.07 1.34 -11.50
C ALA A 110 17.03 2.10 -12.35
N GLY A 111 17.20 3.41 -12.55
CA GLY A 111 16.31 4.20 -13.40
C GLY A 111 16.39 3.81 -14.88
N LEU A 112 17.59 3.52 -15.39
CA LEU A 112 17.78 3.08 -16.78
C LEU A 112 17.04 1.77 -17.05
N ILE A 113 17.30 0.74 -16.24
CA ILE A 113 16.64 -0.57 -16.39
C ILE A 113 15.14 -0.50 -16.04
N GLY A 114 14.75 0.50 -15.25
CA GLY A 114 13.38 0.77 -14.84
C GLY A 114 12.40 1.00 -15.98
N HIS A 115 12.87 1.36 -17.19
CA HIS A 115 12.02 1.55 -18.38
C HIS A 115 11.43 0.22 -18.91
N SER A 116 12.12 -0.90 -18.71
CA SER A 116 11.67 -2.20 -19.19
C SER A 116 10.50 -2.75 -18.35
N ARG A 117 9.36 -2.98 -19.01
CA ARG A 117 8.18 -3.64 -18.39
C ARG A 117 8.52 -5.02 -17.84
N MET A 118 9.39 -5.77 -18.52
CA MET A 118 9.83 -7.10 -18.10
C MET A 118 10.62 -7.03 -16.81
N ILE A 119 11.61 -6.13 -16.71
CA ILE A 119 12.43 -5.96 -15.51
C ILE A 119 11.57 -5.60 -14.31
N ARG A 120 10.63 -4.66 -14.47
CA ARG A 120 9.67 -4.33 -13.40
C ARG A 120 8.83 -5.54 -12.97
N ARG A 121 8.42 -6.40 -13.92
CA ARG A 121 7.67 -7.64 -13.61
C ARG A 121 8.53 -8.65 -12.83
N TYR A 122 9.77 -8.88 -13.25
CA TYR A 122 10.69 -9.76 -12.54
C TYR A 122 10.99 -9.27 -11.13
N ILE A 123 11.25 -7.97 -10.96
CA ILE A 123 11.55 -7.41 -9.64
C ILE A 123 10.36 -7.53 -8.69
N ARG A 124 9.12 -7.34 -9.18
CA ARG A 124 7.90 -7.62 -8.39
C ARG A 124 7.78 -9.09 -8.00
N LEU A 125 8.14 -10.01 -8.90
CA LEU A 125 8.12 -11.44 -8.60
C LEU A 125 9.13 -11.77 -7.50
N VAL A 126 10.37 -11.26 -7.62
CA VAL A 126 11.41 -11.40 -6.59
C VAL A 126 10.94 -10.80 -5.25
N ASP A 127 10.35 -9.61 -5.30
CA ASP A 127 9.79 -8.94 -4.13
C ASP A 127 8.73 -9.80 -3.43
N TYR A 128 7.80 -10.39 -4.19
CA TYR A 128 6.78 -11.29 -3.63
C TYR A 128 7.36 -12.48 -2.86
N TYR A 129 8.46 -13.08 -3.34
CA TYR A 129 9.09 -14.23 -2.68
C TYR A 129 10.02 -13.85 -1.52
N VAL A 130 10.71 -12.71 -1.62
CA VAL A 130 11.77 -12.27 -0.70
C VAL A 130 11.25 -11.40 0.43
N ALA A 131 10.17 -10.64 0.20
CA ALA A 131 9.61 -9.75 1.20
C ALA A 131 9.16 -10.51 2.46
N PRO A 132 9.22 -9.86 3.63
CA PRO A 132 8.74 -10.46 4.87
C PRO A 132 7.30 -10.96 4.74
N LYS A 133 7.04 -12.11 5.34
CA LYS A 133 5.78 -12.85 5.21
C LYS A 133 5.10 -12.93 6.57
N ARG A 134 3.79 -13.14 6.54
CA ARG A 134 2.98 -13.51 7.71
C ARG A 134 2.80 -12.40 8.75
N PHE A 135 3.04 -11.15 8.37
CA PHE A 135 2.86 -10.04 9.29
C PHE A 135 1.38 -9.79 9.60
N PHE A 136 0.51 -9.90 8.60
CA PHE A 136 -0.94 -9.73 8.76
C PHE A 136 -1.70 -11.05 8.91
N TYR A 137 -1.00 -12.20 8.92
CA TYR A 137 -1.66 -13.51 9.04
C TYR A 137 -2.57 -13.64 10.26
N PRO A 138 -2.18 -13.20 11.48
CA PRO A 138 -3.08 -13.28 12.63
C PRO A 138 -4.43 -12.59 12.40
N LEU A 139 -4.43 -11.44 11.72
CA LEU A 139 -5.66 -10.71 11.39
C LEU A 139 -6.45 -11.38 10.27
N LEU A 140 -5.75 -11.82 9.21
CA LEU A 140 -6.38 -12.53 8.09
C LEU A 140 -6.99 -13.86 8.54
N ASP A 141 -6.36 -14.57 9.48
CA ASP A 141 -6.88 -15.79 10.09
C ASP A 141 -8.07 -15.51 11.01
N LYS A 142 -7.99 -14.47 11.85
CA LYS A 142 -9.04 -14.11 12.80
C LYS A 142 -10.36 -13.75 12.11
N TYR A 143 -10.29 -12.99 11.01
CA TYR A 143 -11.47 -12.44 10.38
C TYR A 143 -11.87 -13.10 9.06
N GLN A 144 -10.94 -13.81 8.41
CA GLN A 144 -11.13 -14.44 7.09
C GLN A 144 -11.79 -13.48 6.09
N PRO A 145 -11.16 -12.34 5.76
CA PRO A 145 -11.79 -11.36 4.88
C PRO A 145 -12.01 -11.91 3.48
N ASP A 146 -13.18 -11.61 2.91
CA ASP A 146 -13.53 -11.92 1.53
C ASP A 146 -12.87 -10.95 0.55
N LEU A 147 -12.47 -9.76 1.02
CA LEU A 147 -11.85 -8.73 0.21
C LEU A 147 -10.94 -7.82 1.04
N ILE A 148 -9.80 -7.44 0.46
CA ILE A 148 -8.98 -6.34 0.97
C ILE A 148 -9.16 -5.11 0.09
N PHE A 149 -9.53 -4.01 0.74
CA PHE A 149 -9.53 -2.68 0.17
C PHE A 149 -8.32 -1.89 0.68
N SER A 150 -7.29 -1.83 -0.16
CA SER A 150 -6.05 -1.08 0.12
C SER A 150 -6.21 0.38 -0.32
N THR A 151 -6.05 1.30 0.61
CA THR A 151 -6.31 2.72 0.37
C THR A 151 -5.07 3.51 -0.06
N ASP A 152 -3.89 2.90 0.04
CA ASP A 152 -2.63 3.42 -0.48
C ASP A 152 -1.70 2.26 -0.88
N PRO A 153 -1.83 1.70 -2.10
CA PRO A 153 -1.07 0.52 -2.55
C PRO A 153 0.45 0.75 -2.67
N GLN A 154 0.93 1.98 -2.43
CA GLN A 154 2.36 2.30 -2.36
C GLN A 154 2.86 2.46 -0.93
N ASN A 155 1.97 2.54 0.05
CA ASN A 155 2.33 2.52 1.46
C ASN A 155 2.95 1.16 1.82
N ASP A 156 3.97 1.23 2.66
CA ASP A 156 4.73 0.07 3.11
C ASP A 156 3.87 -0.99 3.82
N ASN A 157 2.93 -0.54 4.66
CA ASN A 157 2.03 -1.44 5.40
C ASN A 157 0.96 -2.01 4.48
N ASP A 158 0.39 -1.22 3.57
CA ASP A 158 -0.52 -1.68 2.53
C ASP A 158 0.13 -2.73 1.62
N VAL A 159 1.34 -2.46 1.12
CA VAL A 159 2.10 -3.43 0.31
C VAL A 159 2.25 -4.75 1.07
N SER A 160 2.57 -4.69 2.36
CA SER A 160 2.73 -5.90 3.19
C SER A 160 1.40 -6.63 3.39
N MET A 161 0.29 -5.91 3.61
CA MET A 161 -1.06 -6.46 3.70
C MET A 161 -1.44 -7.14 2.38
N MET A 162 -1.26 -6.45 1.25
CA MET A 162 -1.56 -6.96 -0.08
C MET A 162 -0.72 -8.19 -0.44
N GLN A 163 0.55 -8.24 -0.05
CA GLN A 163 1.38 -9.43 -0.26
C GLN A 163 0.88 -10.64 0.54
N ASP A 164 0.55 -10.44 1.81
CA ASP A 164 0.00 -11.52 2.66
C ASP A 164 -1.38 -11.98 2.19
N ALA A 165 -2.22 -11.06 1.72
CA ALA A 165 -3.52 -11.36 1.11
C ALA A 165 -3.40 -12.16 -0.19
N ARG A 166 -2.47 -11.74 -1.07
CA ARG A 166 -2.20 -12.43 -2.33
C ARG A 166 -1.74 -13.88 -2.10
N ARG A 167 -0.92 -14.12 -1.06
CA ARG A 167 -0.48 -15.47 -0.65
C ARG A 167 -1.62 -16.35 -0.15
N ARG A 168 -2.71 -15.75 0.33
CA ARG A 168 -3.92 -16.42 0.81
C ARG A 168 -5.06 -16.43 -0.21
N HIS A 169 -4.78 -15.99 -1.45
CA HIS A 169 -5.77 -15.91 -2.52
C HIS A 169 -6.98 -15.02 -2.19
N ILE A 170 -6.78 -14.02 -1.33
CA ILE A 170 -7.81 -13.04 -0.99
C ILE A 170 -7.78 -11.94 -2.07
N PRO A 171 -8.92 -11.60 -2.69
CA PRO A 171 -8.97 -10.57 -3.71
C PRO A 171 -8.65 -9.19 -3.12
N ILE A 172 -8.04 -8.34 -3.95
CA ILE A 172 -7.52 -7.04 -3.58
C ILE A 172 -8.08 -5.98 -4.52
N ILE A 173 -8.80 -5.02 -3.96
CA ILE A 173 -9.10 -3.74 -4.61
C ILE A 173 -8.18 -2.71 -3.98
N ALA A 174 -7.53 -1.87 -4.79
CA ALA A 174 -6.75 -0.76 -4.26
C ALA A 174 -7.20 0.58 -4.83
N MET A 175 -6.93 1.65 -4.10
CA MET A 175 -7.20 3.02 -4.50
C MET A 175 -5.92 3.84 -4.39
N VAL A 176 -5.63 4.66 -5.40
CA VAL A 176 -4.49 5.58 -5.33
C VAL A 176 -4.81 6.70 -4.34
N ARG A 177 -3.94 6.90 -3.34
CA ARG A 177 -4.16 7.91 -2.28
C ARG A 177 -4.31 9.35 -2.81
N SER A 178 -3.51 9.72 -3.81
CA SER A 178 -3.54 11.04 -4.45
C SER A 178 -2.86 10.97 -5.82
N TRP A 179 -3.17 11.93 -6.69
CA TRP A 179 -2.73 11.96 -8.09
C TRP A 179 -1.20 11.99 -8.25
N ASP A 180 -0.47 12.55 -7.30
CA ASP A 180 0.99 12.72 -7.33
C ASP A 180 1.77 11.45 -6.91
N ASN A 181 1.11 10.45 -6.32
CA ASN A 181 1.79 9.24 -5.84
C ASN A 181 2.12 8.28 -6.98
N ALA A 182 1.28 8.22 -8.02
CA ALA A 182 1.45 7.29 -9.14
C ALA A 182 2.80 7.46 -9.86
N THR A 183 3.37 8.67 -9.85
CA THR A 183 4.64 8.99 -10.51
C THR A 183 5.87 8.82 -9.61
N GLN A 184 5.71 8.49 -8.32
CA GLN A 184 6.85 8.48 -7.39
C GLN A 184 7.52 7.11 -7.23
N ARG A 185 6.78 6.02 -7.47
CA ARG A 185 7.22 4.64 -7.24
C ARG A 185 6.46 3.68 -8.12
N VAL A 186 7.09 2.56 -8.47
CA VAL A 186 6.37 1.46 -9.11
C VAL A 186 5.52 0.71 -8.06
N PHE A 187 4.35 0.23 -8.47
CA PHE A 187 3.58 -0.68 -7.63
C PHE A 187 4.35 -1.98 -7.39
N ARG A 188 4.53 -2.33 -6.12
CA ARG A 188 5.20 -3.57 -5.70
C ARG A 188 4.26 -4.77 -5.78
N VAL A 189 2.98 -4.56 -5.48
CA VAL A 189 1.89 -5.53 -5.66
C VAL A 189 0.84 -4.90 -6.56
N PHE A 190 0.39 -5.63 -7.57
CA PHE A 190 -0.77 -5.22 -8.36
C PHE A 190 -2.05 -5.74 -7.70
N PRO A 191 -3.04 -4.86 -7.46
CA PRO A 191 -4.37 -5.29 -7.05
C PRO A 191 -5.11 -5.98 -8.21
N ASP A 192 -6.21 -6.66 -7.91
CA ASP A 192 -7.11 -7.22 -8.93
C ASP A 192 -7.94 -6.13 -9.61
N ARG A 193 -8.28 -5.07 -8.87
CA ARG A 193 -8.85 -3.83 -9.42
C ARG A 193 -8.19 -2.61 -8.78
N MET A 194 -7.94 -1.59 -9.59
CA MET A 194 -7.43 -0.30 -9.14
C MET A 194 -8.50 0.77 -9.35
N LEU A 195 -8.80 1.53 -8.30
CA LEU A 195 -9.62 2.73 -8.38
C LEU A 195 -8.71 3.93 -8.61
N ALA A 196 -8.94 4.61 -9.73
CA ALA A 196 -8.27 5.84 -10.11
C ALA A 196 -9.25 7.01 -9.95
N GLY A 197 -8.76 8.12 -9.38
CA GLY A 197 -9.58 9.33 -9.18
C GLY A 197 -9.85 10.12 -10.46
N SER A 198 -9.23 9.74 -11.59
CA SER A 198 -9.44 10.36 -12.90
C SER A 198 -9.03 9.43 -14.03
N ASN A 199 -9.51 9.71 -15.24
CA ASN A 199 -9.12 8.96 -16.45
C ASN A 199 -7.62 9.07 -16.74
N ALA A 200 -7.00 10.21 -16.43
CA ALA A 200 -5.56 10.43 -16.63
C ALA A 200 -4.69 9.53 -15.74
N ILE A 201 -5.18 9.14 -14.55
CA ILE A 201 -4.49 8.21 -13.65
C ILE A 201 -4.75 6.74 -14.06
N ALA A 202 -5.87 6.48 -14.75
CA ALA A 202 -6.26 5.13 -15.16
C ALA A 202 -5.50 4.62 -16.40
N GLN A 203 -4.95 5.52 -17.22
CA GLN A 203 -4.16 5.22 -18.41
C GLN A 203 -2.72 4.81 -18.06
#